data_AF-A0AAW6Q5H9-F1
#
_entry.id   AF-A0AAW6Q5H9-F1
#
_cell.length_a   1.000
_cell.length_b   1.000
_cell.length_c   1.000
_cell.angle_alpha   90.00
_cell.angle_beta   90.00
_cell.angle_gamma   90.00
#
_symmetry.space_group_name_H-M   'P 1'
#
loop_
_entity.id
_entity.type
_entity.pdbx_description
1 polymer ?
#
loop_
_entity_poly.entity_id
_entity_poly.type
_entity_poly.pdbx_seq_one_letter_code
_entity_poly.pdbx_strand_id
1 'polypeptide(L)'
;MFTYSFPCQDLSTQGLQKGLNPSTRSGLLWQIKRILENNLDNLPKVLLMENVKNLASQKFRAEFNNWINFLKTLGYKSKWKILNSTDFGSSQNRQRVFMVSWLTNKKFEWPTPIKHNNNLKKILDFTHLPNEENLASKIFKYQLTSPRITSSSIKKSQIINFTKFNSENYIYYPDFFGPTLTASGANSRLKFLIQENYIREINFYESFKYMGFTAHDAHKIYKTNLVQPKSIIFLAGNSISIEVLKALFEKIVLLLEKE
;
A
#
# COMPACT_ATOMS: atom_id res chain seq x y z
N MET A 1 16.76 -6.53 13.42
CA MET A 1 16.21 -5.77 12.26
C MET A 1 15.23 -4.75 12.80
N PHE A 2 15.21 -3.54 12.25
CA PHE A 2 14.27 -2.48 12.64
C PHE A 2 13.48 -1.98 11.43
N THR A 3 12.15 -1.99 11.51
CA THR A 3 11.26 -1.55 10.42
C THR A 3 10.63 -0.22 10.76
N TYR A 4 10.55 0.70 9.79
CA TYR A 4 9.95 2.02 9.99
C TYR A 4 9.18 2.49 8.74
N SER A 5 7.89 2.20 8.73
CA SER A 5 6.91 2.69 7.76
C SER A 5 6.22 3.94 8.34
N PHE A 6 6.91 5.07 8.27
CA PHE A 6 6.47 6.32 8.88
C PHE A 6 5.29 6.95 8.10
N PRO A 7 4.52 7.88 8.71
CA PRO A 7 3.30 8.39 8.10
C PRO A 7 3.56 9.05 6.73
N CYS A 8 2.68 8.82 5.76
CA CYS A 8 2.88 9.23 4.36
C CYS A 8 2.01 10.42 3.93
N GLN A 9 1.25 11.03 4.85
CA GLN A 9 0.21 12.03 4.53
C GLN A 9 0.78 13.27 3.83
N ASP A 10 1.96 13.71 4.23
CA ASP A 10 2.64 14.89 3.68
C ASP A 10 3.51 14.57 2.45
N LEU A 11 3.55 13.30 2.05
CA LEU A 11 4.27 12.81 0.87
C LEU A 11 3.31 12.35 -0.24
N SER A 12 2.12 11.87 0.11
CA SER A 12 1.15 11.30 -0.83
C SER A 12 0.72 12.32 -1.89
N THR A 13 0.61 11.87 -3.15
CA THR A 13 0.05 12.67 -4.25
C THR A 13 -1.44 12.98 -4.05
N GLN A 14 -2.12 12.27 -3.14
CA GLN A 14 -3.50 12.55 -2.75
C GLN A 14 -3.61 13.56 -1.59
N GLY A 15 -2.48 13.98 -1.01
CA GLY A 15 -2.42 14.95 0.09
C GLY A 15 -1.86 16.31 -0.34
N LEU A 16 -1.58 17.18 0.64
CA LEU A 16 -1.04 18.53 0.43
C LEU A 16 0.46 18.55 0.12
N GLN A 17 1.15 17.41 0.22
CA GLN A 17 2.56 17.26 -0.15
C GLN A 17 3.50 18.26 0.56
N LYS A 18 3.36 18.41 1.89
CA LYS A 18 4.14 19.32 2.74
C LYS A 18 5.58 18.84 3.03
N GLY A 19 5.95 17.63 2.59
CA GLY A 19 7.33 17.11 2.67
C GLY A 19 7.68 16.50 4.02
N LEU A 20 8.99 16.45 4.33
CA LEU A 20 9.52 15.83 5.54
C LEU A 20 9.87 16.87 6.61
N ASN A 21 9.38 18.10 6.57
CA ASN A 21 9.66 19.07 7.63
C ASN A 21 9.31 18.48 9.03
N PRO A 22 10.16 18.66 10.07
CA PRO A 22 9.92 18.12 11.42
C PRO A 22 8.54 18.43 12.04
N SER A 23 7.90 19.53 11.63
CA SER A 23 6.54 19.91 12.07
C SER A 23 5.41 19.11 11.40
N THR A 24 5.73 18.35 10.35
CA THR A 24 4.76 17.52 9.61
C THR A 24 4.64 16.12 10.20
N ARG A 25 3.57 15.39 9.85
CA ARG A 25 3.39 14.01 10.30
C ARG A 25 4.45 13.08 9.68
N SER A 26 4.78 13.34 8.42
CA SER A 26 5.83 12.58 7.70
C SER A 26 7.23 12.92 8.20
N GLY A 27 7.40 14.09 8.84
CA GLY A 27 8.60 14.50 9.58
C GLY A 27 8.91 13.62 10.81
N LEU A 28 8.03 12.71 11.21
CA LEU A 28 8.36 11.68 12.22
C LEU A 28 9.54 10.78 11.82
N LEU A 29 9.95 10.80 10.55
CA LEU A 29 11.23 10.26 10.11
C LEU A 29 12.42 10.77 10.98
N TRP A 30 12.40 12.03 11.40
CA TRP A 30 13.46 12.59 12.25
C TRP A 30 13.45 12.05 13.67
N GLN A 31 12.34 11.46 14.13
CA GLN A 31 12.35 10.71 15.39
C GLN A 31 13.10 9.38 15.24
N ILE A 32 13.08 8.78 14.04
CA ILE A 32 13.93 7.62 13.74
C ILE A 32 15.41 8.04 13.76
N LYS A 33 15.73 9.22 13.20
CA LYS A 33 17.07 9.83 13.31
C LYS A 33 17.53 9.88 14.78
N ARG A 34 16.71 10.51 15.63
CA ARG A 34 16.97 10.65 17.07
C ARG A 34 17.15 9.30 17.76
N ILE A 35 16.33 8.29 17.45
CA ILE A 35 16.46 6.95 18.04
C ILE A 35 17.81 6.33 17.66
N LEU A 36 18.21 6.39 16.39
CA LEU A 36 19.49 5.82 15.94
C LEU A 36 20.69 6.55 16.56
N GLU A 37 20.66 7.89 16.64
CA GLU A 37 21.72 8.69 17.28
C GLU A 37 21.87 8.43 18.78
N ASN A 38 20.81 8.01 19.47
CA ASN A 38 20.87 7.66 20.89
C ASN A 38 21.23 6.19 21.15
N ASN A 39 21.45 5.37 20.11
CA ASN A 39 21.77 3.95 20.23
C ASN A 39 22.97 3.58 19.33
N LEU A 40 23.98 4.45 19.25
CA LEU A 40 25.15 4.27 18.38
C LEU A 40 25.96 3.01 18.70
N ASP A 41 25.97 2.61 19.97
CA ASP A 41 26.63 1.41 20.50
C ASP A 41 25.85 0.12 20.21
N ASN A 42 24.57 0.22 19.82
CA ASN A 42 23.70 -0.92 19.55
C ASN A 42 22.81 -0.69 18.31
N LEU A 43 23.42 -0.27 17.21
CA LEU A 43 22.70 -0.02 15.96
C LEU A 43 22.11 -1.33 15.39
N PRO A 44 20.84 -1.33 14.92
CA PRO A 44 20.26 -2.52 14.31
C PRO A 44 21.02 -2.95 13.04
N LYS A 45 21.38 -4.23 12.91
CA LYS A 45 22.11 -4.75 11.73
C LYS A 45 21.47 -4.41 10.38
N VAL A 46 20.13 -4.34 10.33
CA VAL A 46 19.34 -4.02 9.14
C VAL A 46 18.17 -3.11 9.52
N LEU A 47 17.94 -2.09 8.71
CA LEU A 47 16.77 -1.23 8.72
C LEU A 47 15.95 -1.43 7.43
N LEU A 48 14.62 -1.50 7.57
CA LEU A 48 13.69 -1.54 6.43
C LEU A 48 12.71 -0.36 6.52
N MET A 49 12.82 0.55 5.56
CA MET A 49 11.90 1.67 5.37
C MET A 49 10.85 1.30 4.32
N GLU A 50 9.62 1.75 4.52
CA GLU A 50 8.58 1.79 3.50
C GLU A 50 7.95 3.18 3.46
N ASN A 51 7.60 3.66 2.26
CA ASN A 51 6.72 4.81 2.10
C ASN A 51 6.05 4.85 0.70
N VAL A 52 5.20 5.84 0.45
CA VAL A 52 4.61 6.08 -0.87
C VAL A 52 5.67 6.40 -1.93
N LYS A 53 5.44 5.95 -3.16
CA LYS A 53 6.38 6.15 -4.29
C LYS A 53 6.83 7.61 -4.49
N ASN A 54 5.97 8.56 -4.11
CA ASN A 54 6.23 9.98 -4.30
C ASN A 54 7.43 10.49 -3.49
N LEU A 55 7.83 9.81 -2.41
CA LEU A 55 9.06 10.12 -1.67
C LEU A 55 10.31 10.08 -2.57
N ALA A 56 10.31 9.22 -3.60
CA ALA A 56 11.40 9.12 -4.58
C ALA A 56 11.22 10.06 -5.79
N SER A 57 10.19 10.90 -5.81
CA SER A 57 9.98 11.89 -6.88
C SER A 57 11.02 13.01 -6.83
N GLN A 58 11.16 13.76 -7.92
CA GLN A 58 12.04 14.93 -7.99
C GLN A 58 11.77 15.94 -6.85
N LYS A 59 10.50 16.13 -6.48
CA LYS A 59 10.09 17.07 -5.42
C LYS A 59 10.72 16.76 -4.06
N PHE A 60 10.78 15.47 -3.68
CA PHE A 60 11.25 15.04 -2.36
C PHE A 60 12.64 14.38 -2.40
N ARG A 61 13.27 14.34 -3.58
CA ARG A 61 14.55 13.64 -3.80
C ARG A 61 15.67 14.17 -2.91
N ALA A 62 15.73 15.48 -2.72
CA ALA A 62 16.73 16.12 -1.87
C ALA A 62 16.59 15.68 -0.40
N GLU A 63 15.38 15.77 0.16
CA GLU A 63 15.11 15.34 1.54
C GLU A 63 15.35 13.83 1.72
N PHE A 64 14.99 13.01 0.74
CA PHE A 64 15.25 11.57 0.78
C PHE A 64 16.75 11.24 0.69
N ASN A 65 17.53 11.97 -0.12
CA ASN A 65 18.98 11.81 -0.18
C ASN A 65 19.66 12.26 1.13
N ASN A 66 19.15 13.30 1.80
CA ASN A 66 19.64 13.70 3.11
C ASN A 66 19.49 12.57 4.14
N TRP A 67 18.36 11.86 4.11
CA TRP A 67 18.14 10.68 4.95
C TRP A 67 19.14 9.55 4.64
N ILE A 68 19.36 9.25 3.35
CA ILE A 68 20.35 8.24 2.92
C ILE A 68 21.76 8.62 3.38
N ASN A 69 22.13 9.90 3.24
CA ASN A 69 23.44 10.40 3.65
C ASN A 69 23.63 10.31 5.16
N PHE A 70 22.61 10.62 5.95
CA PHE A 70 22.63 10.42 7.40
C PHE A 70 22.83 8.94 7.76
N LEU A 71 22.09 8.01 7.16
CA LEU A 71 22.30 6.58 7.44
C LEU A 71 23.73 6.14 7.05
N LYS A 72 24.30 6.72 6.00
CA LYS A 72 25.69 6.49 5.60
C LYS A 72 26.69 6.96 6.68
N THR A 73 26.44 8.08 7.38
CA THR A 73 27.33 8.53 8.48
C THR A 73 27.32 7.57 9.66
N LEU A 74 26.26 6.78 9.82
CA LEU A 74 26.16 5.70 10.82
C LEU A 74 26.74 4.36 10.32
N GLY A 75 27.36 4.33 9.15
CA GLY A 75 27.97 3.13 8.56
C GLY A 75 27.03 2.27 7.71
N TYR A 76 25.74 2.62 7.59
CA TYR A 76 24.82 1.81 6.78
C TYR A 76 25.08 1.98 5.28
N LYS A 77 25.11 0.85 4.57
CA LYS A 77 24.91 0.80 3.12
C LYS A 77 23.41 0.80 2.85
N SER A 78 22.93 1.65 1.95
CA SER A 78 21.49 1.78 1.67
C SER A 78 21.19 1.58 0.19
N LYS A 79 20.15 0.80 -0.11
CA LYS A 79 19.55 0.70 -1.44
C LYS A 79 18.05 0.91 -1.33
N TRP A 80 17.47 1.62 -2.29
CA TRP A 80 16.02 1.76 -2.40
C TRP A 80 15.53 1.34 -3.78
N LYS A 81 14.28 0.88 -3.85
CA LYS A 81 13.60 0.52 -5.09
C LYS A 81 12.10 0.74 -4.91
N ILE A 82 11.42 1.12 -6.01
CA ILE A 82 9.96 1.10 -6.05
C ILE A 82 9.53 -0.31 -6.42
N LEU A 83 8.74 -0.94 -5.55
CA LEU A 83 8.16 -2.26 -5.78
C LEU A 83 6.65 -2.11 -5.98
N ASN A 84 6.09 -2.87 -6.93
CA ASN A 84 4.66 -2.98 -7.11
C ASN A 84 4.17 -4.30 -6.53
N SER A 85 3.11 -4.31 -5.73
CA SER A 85 2.61 -5.54 -5.13
C SER A 85 2.08 -6.55 -6.16
N THR A 86 1.66 -6.11 -7.35
CA THR A 86 1.34 -7.01 -8.48
C THR A 86 2.53 -7.75 -9.05
N ASP A 87 3.76 -7.44 -8.62
CA ASP A 87 4.96 -8.19 -9.03
C ASP A 87 5.24 -9.35 -8.05
N PHE A 88 4.50 -9.43 -6.93
CA PHE A 88 4.78 -10.35 -5.83
C PHE A 88 3.59 -11.21 -5.41
N GLY A 89 2.49 -11.23 -6.19
CA GLY A 89 1.34 -12.10 -5.90
C GLY A 89 0.10 -11.37 -5.41
N SER A 90 0.13 -10.04 -5.28
CA SER A 90 -1.06 -9.26 -4.90
C SER A 90 -1.97 -9.00 -6.10
N SER A 91 -3.27 -8.81 -5.83
CA SER A 91 -4.26 -8.37 -6.83
C SER A 91 -4.39 -6.84 -6.93
N GLN A 92 -3.53 -6.12 -6.20
CA GLN A 92 -3.55 -4.68 -6.04
C GLN A 92 -2.37 -4.04 -6.76
N ASN A 93 -2.62 -3.05 -7.61
CA ASN A 93 -1.56 -2.16 -8.11
C ASN A 93 -1.21 -1.13 -7.03
N ARG A 94 -0.23 -1.47 -6.18
CA ARG A 94 0.29 -0.64 -5.08
C ARG A 94 1.79 -0.53 -5.20
N GLN A 95 2.23 0.63 -5.71
CA GLN A 95 3.64 0.99 -5.78
C GLN A 95 4.08 1.68 -4.49
N ARG A 96 5.13 1.18 -3.86
CA ARG A 96 5.77 1.75 -2.67
C ARG A 96 7.27 1.79 -2.83
N VAL A 97 7.88 2.83 -2.26
CA VAL A 97 9.34 2.87 -2.15
C VAL A 97 9.73 2.10 -0.91
N PHE A 98 10.65 1.17 -1.09
CA PHE A 98 11.31 0.47 0.01
C PHE A 98 12.77 0.87 0.03
N MET A 99 13.34 1.01 1.22
CA MET A 99 14.78 1.17 1.40
C MET A 99 15.27 0.16 2.42
N VAL A 100 16.26 -0.62 2.01
CA VAL A 100 16.99 -1.53 2.90
C VAL A 100 18.34 -0.90 3.18
N SER A 101 18.64 -0.74 4.47
CA SER A 101 19.89 -0.22 4.98
C SER A 101 20.55 -1.28 5.87
N TRP A 102 21.81 -1.60 5.65
CA TRP A 102 22.48 -2.69 6.39
C TRP A 102 23.94 -2.36 6.72
N LEU A 103 24.44 -2.95 7.81
CA LEU A 103 25.81 -2.74 8.31
C LEU A 103 26.80 -3.85 7.86
N THR A 104 26.30 -4.99 7.40
CA THR A 104 27.15 -6.14 7.03
C THR A 104 27.99 -5.85 5.78
N ASN A 105 29.03 -6.67 5.57
CA ASN A 105 29.86 -6.60 4.36
C ASN A 105 29.20 -7.17 3.11
N LYS A 106 28.22 -8.05 3.29
CA LYS A 106 27.43 -8.63 2.20
C LYS A 106 26.65 -7.57 1.42
N LYS A 107 26.30 -7.88 0.18
CA LYS A 107 25.53 -7.01 -0.70
C LYS A 107 24.07 -7.43 -0.67
N PHE A 108 23.16 -6.50 -0.37
CA PHE A 108 21.72 -6.76 -0.50
C PHE A 108 21.30 -6.87 -1.98
N GLU A 109 20.46 -7.86 -2.26
CA GLU A 109 19.81 -8.10 -3.54
C GLU A 109 18.30 -7.98 -3.41
N TRP A 110 17.67 -7.28 -4.35
CA TRP A 110 16.21 -7.14 -4.37
C TRP A 110 15.54 -8.46 -4.74
N PRO A 111 14.35 -8.75 -4.20
CA PRO A 111 13.57 -9.87 -4.68
C PRO A 111 13.18 -9.66 -6.14
N THR A 112 13.13 -10.76 -6.88
CA THR A 112 12.72 -10.80 -8.29
C THR A 112 11.19 -10.88 -8.38
N PRO A 113 10.57 -10.16 -9.32
CA PRO A 113 9.16 -10.34 -9.64
C PRO A 113 8.81 -11.81 -9.92
N ILE A 114 7.64 -12.24 -9.47
CA ILE A 114 7.10 -13.58 -9.67
C ILE A 114 6.00 -13.50 -10.73
N LYS A 115 5.99 -14.41 -11.70
CA LYS A 115 4.84 -14.53 -12.63
C LYS A 115 3.65 -15.13 -11.89
N HIS A 116 2.49 -14.50 -11.99
CA HIS A 116 1.24 -15.00 -11.45
C HIS A 116 0.05 -14.40 -12.19
N ASN A 117 -1.07 -15.10 -12.17
CA ASN A 117 -2.32 -14.69 -12.81
C ASN A 117 -3.38 -14.36 -11.75
N ASN A 118 -3.04 -13.49 -10.80
CA ASN A 118 -4.01 -13.06 -9.78
C ASN A 118 -4.83 -11.88 -10.30
N ASN A 119 -6.01 -11.70 -9.72
CA ASN A 119 -6.91 -10.59 -9.99
C ASN A 119 -7.86 -10.41 -8.80
N LEU A 120 -8.71 -9.40 -8.88
CA LEU A 120 -9.68 -9.09 -7.82
C LEU A 120 -10.62 -10.27 -7.48
N LYS A 121 -10.84 -11.25 -8.36
CA LYS A 121 -11.63 -12.45 -7.99
C LYS A 121 -11.01 -13.25 -6.83
N LYS A 122 -9.70 -13.15 -6.61
CA LYS A 122 -9.01 -13.82 -5.49
C LYS A 122 -9.44 -13.28 -4.11
N ILE A 123 -9.87 -12.01 -4.05
CA ILE A 123 -10.16 -11.34 -2.79
C ILE A 123 -11.64 -11.07 -2.58
N LEU A 124 -12.41 -10.91 -3.66
CA LEU A 124 -13.83 -10.58 -3.60
C LEU A 124 -14.72 -11.81 -3.35
N ASP A 125 -15.77 -11.61 -2.57
CA ASP A 125 -16.85 -12.58 -2.40
C ASP A 125 -17.96 -12.36 -3.45
N PHE A 126 -18.29 -13.44 -4.17
CA PHE A 126 -19.34 -13.49 -5.19
C PHE A 126 -20.55 -14.33 -4.76
N THR A 127 -20.46 -14.99 -3.61
CA THR A 127 -21.47 -15.95 -3.13
C THR A 127 -22.54 -15.29 -2.28
N HIS A 128 -22.14 -14.37 -1.40
CA HIS A 128 -23.06 -13.62 -0.55
C HIS A 128 -23.22 -12.18 -1.06
N LEU A 129 -24.37 -11.87 -1.64
CA LEU A 129 -24.67 -10.60 -2.30
C LEU A 129 -25.90 -9.92 -1.67
N PRO A 130 -25.74 -9.28 -0.50
CA PRO A 130 -26.82 -8.60 0.20
C PRO A 130 -27.37 -7.39 -0.58
N ASN A 131 -28.68 -7.30 -0.71
CA ASN A 131 -29.32 -6.25 -1.52
C ASN A 131 -29.02 -4.83 -1.01
N GLU A 132 -28.86 -4.64 0.30
CA GLU A 132 -28.56 -3.36 0.95
C GLU A 132 -27.17 -2.80 0.59
N GLU A 133 -26.23 -3.65 0.19
CA GLU A 133 -24.90 -3.24 -0.28
C GLU A 133 -24.90 -2.90 -1.78
N ASN A 134 -25.96 -3.25 -2.51
CA ASN A 134 -26.02 -3.04 -3.95
C ASN A 134 -26.23 -1.55 -4.30
N LEU A 135 -25.19 -0.96 -4.89
CA LEU A 135 -25.13 0.40 -5.39
C LEU A 135 -25.55 0.53 -6.86
N ALA A 136 -25.90 -0.56 -7.55
CA ALA A 136 -26.22 -0.54 -8.98
C ALA A 136 -27.32 0.47 -9.31
N SER A 137 -28.44 0.48 -8.56
CA SER A 137 -29.54 1.43 -8.77
C SER A 137 -29.13 2.90 -8.55
N LYS A 138 -28.10 3.16 -7.73
CA LYS A 138 -27.55 4.51 -7.50
C LYS A 138 -26.59 4.90 -8.62
N ILE A 139 -25.77 3.96 -9.11
CA ILE A 139 -24.71 4.21 -10.08
C ILE A 139 -25.23 4.21 -11.53
N PHE A 140 -26.13 3.31 -11.90
CA PHE A 140 -26.67 3.21 -13.26
C PHE A 140 -27.63 4.34 -13.65
N LYS A 141 -27.95 5.24 -12.73
CA LYS A 141 -28.56 6.54 -13.04
C LYS A 141 -27.61 7.48 -13.80
N TYR A 142 -26.31 7.19 -13.76
CA TYR A 142 -25.26 7.96 -14.43
C TYR A 142 -24.77 7.21 -15.68
N GLN A 143 -24.29 7.97 -16.66
CA GLN A 143 -23.63 7.40 -17.82
C GLN A 143 -22.27 6.80 -17.44
N LEU A 144 -22.01 5.58 -17.90
CA LEU A 144 -20.72 4.92 -17.77
C LEU A 144 -19.95 4.99 -19.09
N THR A 145 -18.65 5.27 -19.02
CA THR A 145 -17.79 5.10 -20.21
C THR A 145 -17.63 3.62 -20.54
N SER A 146 -17.34 3.31 -21.80
CA SER A 146 -16.89 1.98 -22.20
C SER A 146 -15.72 1.50 -21.33
N PRO A 147 -15.69 0.22 -20.92
CA PRO A 147 -14.61 -0.30 -20.10
C PRO A 147 -13.27 -0.17 -20.82
N ARG A 148 -12.26 0.33 -20.11
CA ARG A 148 -10.88 0.39 -20.63
C ARG A 148 -9.90 -0.30 -19.70
N ILE A 149 -8.83 -0.84 -20.27
CA ILE A 149 -7.74 -1.48 -19.54
C ILE A 149 -6.54 -0.51 -19.51
N THR A 150 -5.99 -0.27 -18.31
CA THR A 150 -4.79 0.55 -18.16
C THR A 150 -3.51 -0.26 -18.43
N SER A 151 -2.38 0.42 -18.61
CA SER A 151 -1.07 -0.23 -18.69
C SER A 151 -0.69 -1.06 -17.46
N SER A 152 -1.28 -0.75 -16.30
CA SER A 152 -1.14 -1.52 -15.06
C SER A 152 -2.14 -2.69 -14.96
N SER A 153 -2.75 -3.11 -16.06
CA SER A 153 -3.74 -4.20 -16.13
C SER A 153 -4.92 -4.02 -15.17
N ILE A 154 -5.40 -2.78 -15.01
CA ILE A 154 -6.64 -2.46 -14.29
C ILE A 154 -7.72 -2.18 -15.33
N LYS A 155 -8.81 -2.95 -15.31
CA LYS A 155 -10.00 -2.65 -16.11
C LYS A 155 -10.99 -1.82 -15.30
N LYS A 156 -11.44 -0.70 -15.87
CA LYS A 156 -12.34 0.24 -15.20
C LYS A 156 -13.22 1.02 -16.18
N SER A 157 -14.37 1.45 -15.68
CA SER A 157 -15.27 2.42 -16.35
C SER A 157 -15.41 3.64 -15.47
N GLN A 158 -15.50 4.81 -16.10
CA GLN A 158 -15.73 6.07 -15.39
C GLN A 158 -17.23 6.34 -15.29
N ILE A 159 -17.66 6.77 -14.11
CA ILE A 159 -19.02 7.26 -13.86
C ILE A 159 -19.04 8.76 -14.16
N ILE A 160 -19.67 9.15 -15.27
CA ILE A 160 -19.72 10.53 -15.74
C ILE A 160 -20.61 11.36 -14.82
N ASN A 161 -20.16 12.57 -14.47
CA ASN A 161 -20.89 13.52 -13.63
C ASN A 161 -21.29 12.99 -12.23
N PHE A 162 -20.57 12.00 -11.70
CA PHE A 162 -20.85 11.43 -10.39
C PHE A 162 -20.40 12.35 -9.24
N THR A 163 -19.10 12.68 -9.19
CA THR A 163 -18.55 13.65 -8.23
C THR A 163 -17.48 14.52 -8.87
N LYS A 164 -17.07 15.60 -8.19
CA LYS A 164 -15.91 16.42 -8.59
C LYS A 164 -14.56 15.74 -8.31
N PHE A 165 -14.54 14.65 -7.54
CA PHE A 165 -13.31 13.97 -7.15
C PHE A 165 -13.02 12.80 -8.08
N ASN A 166 -12.11 12.98 -9.04
CA ASN A 166 -11.87 12.02 -10.13
C ASN A 166 -11.71 10.56 -9.67
N SER A 167 -11.00 10.29 -8.57
CA SER A 167 -10.76 8.91 -8.11
C SER A 167 -12.01 8.23 -7.54
N GLU A 168 -13.06 8.96 -7.16
CA GLU A 168 -14.35 8.41 -6.72
C GLU A 168 -15.20 7.91 -7.91
N ASN A 169 -14.91 8.41 -9.11
CA ASN A 169 -15.76 8.24 -10.28
C ASN A 169 -15.44 6.97 -11.08
N TYR A 170 -14.97 5.90 -10.45
CA TYR A 170 -14.59 4.67 -11.15
C TYR A 170 -15.24 3.43 -10.54
N ILE A 171 -15.69 2.54 -11.43
CA ILE A 171 -15.99 1.14 -11.13
C ILE A 171 -14.89 0.25 -11.69
N TYR A 172 -14.56 -0.82 -10.98
CA TYR A 172 -13.49 -1.76 -11.33
C TYR A 172 -14.05 -3.14 -11.62
N TYR A 173 -13.43 -3.85 -12.56
CA TYR A 173 -13.87 -5.16 -13.04
C TYR A 173 -13.04 -6.29 -12.40
N PRO A 174 -13.67 -7.30 -11.79
CA PRO A 174 -12.96 -8.29 -10.98
C PRO A 174 -11.94 -9.19 -11.69
N ASP A 175 -12.03 -9.36 -13.01
CA ASP A 175 -11.09 -10.17 -13.80
C ASP A 175 -9.68 -9.57 -13.93
N PHE A 176 -9.48 -8.35 -13.40
CA PHE A 176 -8.25 -7.58 -13.52
C PHE A 176 -7.69 -7.18 -12.15
N PHE A 177 -6.52 -6.54 -12.13
CA PHE A 177 -6.01 -5.92 -10.91
C PHE A 177 -6.87 -4.73 -10.52
N GLY A 178 -6.88 -4.42 -9.22
CA GLY A 178 -7.49 -3.20 -8.71
C GLY A 178 -6.48 -2.09 -8.42
N PRO A 179 -6.96 -0.89 -8.09
CA PRO A 179 -6.12 0.24 -7.70
C PRO A 179 -5.60 0.10 -6.27
N THR A 180 -4.68 0.97 -5.88
CA THR A 180 -4.21 1.10 -4.50
C THR A 180 -5.36 1.37 -3.53
N LEU A 181 -5.51 0.57 -2.47
CA LEU A 181 -6.39 0.85 -1.34
C LEU A 181 -5.78 1.97 -0.48
N THR A 182 -6.56 2.99 -0.16
CA THR A 182 -6.15 4.07 0.76
C THR A 182 -6.88 3.96 2.08
N ALA A 183 -6.30 4.52 3.15
CA ALA A 183 -6.92 4.52 4.47
C ALA A 183 -8.24 5.32 4.49
N SER A 184 -8.34 6.37 3.68
CA SER A 184 -9.52 7.21 3.54
C SER A 184 -9.67 7.73 2.11
N GLY A 185 -10.72 8.52 1.87
CA GLY A 185 -10.99 9.09 0.55
C GLY A 185 -11.56 8.07 -0.44
N ALA A 186 -11.55 8.38 -1.72
CA ALA A 186 -12.20 7.57 -2.75
C ALA A 186 -11.69 6.14 -2.85
N ASN A 187 -10.37 5.98 -2.74
CA ASN A 187 -9.75 4.66 -2.83
C ASN A 187 -9.92 3.80 -1.57
N SER A 188 -10.60 4.29 -0.53
CA SER A 188 -11.11 3.46 0.59
C SER A 188 -12.49 2.85 0.30
N ARG A 189 -13.14 3.33 -0.77
CA ARG A 189 -14.50 2.98 -1.22
C ARG A 189 -14.48 2.46 -2.66
N LEU A 190 -13.58 1.49 -2.90
CA LEU A 190 -13.41 0.89 -4.23
C LEU A 190 -14.70 0.20 -4.65
N LYS A 191 -15.29 0.62 -5.77
CA LYS A 191 -16.53 0.08 -6.30
C LYS A 191 -16.23 -1.02 -7.32
N PHE A 192 -16.79 -2.20 -7.11
CA PHE A 192 -16.60 -3.35 -7.98
C PHE A 192 -17.92 -3.74 -8.63
N LEU A 193 -17.90 -3.97 -9.94
CA LEU A 193 -18.99 -4.62 -10.65
C LEU A 193 -18.87 -6.14 -10.43
N ILE A 194 -19.61 -6.67 -9.46
CA ILE A 194 -19.53 -8.08 -9.05
C ILE A 194 -20.27 -8.96 -10.06
N GLN A 195 -21.45 -8.50 -10.49
CA GLN A 195 -22.31 -9.12 -11.51
C GLN A 195 -23.02 -8.00 -12.30
N GLU A 196 -23.69 -8.33 -13.40
CA GLU A 196 -24.30 -7.36 -14.34
C GLU A 196 -25.12 -6.26 -13.64
N ASN A 197 -25.92 -6.63 -12.63
CA ASN A 197 -26.77 -5.72 -11.88
C ASN A 197 -26.36 -5.55 -10.42
N TYR A 198 -25.10 -5.82 -10.10
CA TYR A 198 -24.60 -5.75 -8.73
C TYR A 198 -23.26 -5.02 -8.65
N ILE A 199 -23.30 -3.80 -8.12
CA ILE A 199 -22.10 -3.00 -7.82
C ILE A 199 -22.06 -2.80 -6.32
N ARG A 200 -20.92 -3.04 -5.67
CA ARG A 200 -20.73 -2.67 -4.26
C ARG A 200 -19.34 -2.16 -3.98
N GLU A 201 -19.17 -1.56 -2.81
CA GLU A 201 -17.86 -1.19 -2.32
C GLU A 201 -17.11 -2.40 -1.71
N ILE A 202 -15.79 -2.28 -1.62
CA ILE A 202 -14.96 -3.22 -0.87
C ILE A 202 -15.40 -3.27 0.60
N ASN A 203 -15.57 -4.46 1.15
CA ASN A 203 -15.85 -4.60 2.57
C ASN A 203 -14.55 -4.76 3.40
N PHE A 204 -14.66 -4.76 4.73
CA PHE A 204 -13.48 -4.80 5.59
C PHE A 204 -12.72 -6.14 5.55
N TYR A 205 -13.40 -7.28 5.36
CA TYR A 205 -12.75 -8.58 5.16
C TYR A 205 -11.93 -8.60 3.89
N GLU A 206 -12.50 -8.12 2.80
CA GLU A 206 -11.84 -8.04 1.50
C GLU A 206 -10.69 -7.04 1.53
N SER A 207 -10.82 -5.92 2.26
CA SER A 207 -9.75 -4.95 2.43
C SER A 207 -8.49 -5.56 3.07
N PHE A 208 -8.66 -6.50 4.00
CA PHE A 208 -7.56 -7.26 4.63
C PHE A 208 -6.95 -8.27 3.65
N LYS A 209 -7.79 -9.07 2.98
CA LYS A 209 -7.34 -9.98 1.91
C LYS A 209 -6.56 -9.24 0.83
N TYR A 210 -7.00 -8.04 0.48
CA TYR A 210 -6.37 -7.20 -0.54
C TYR A 210 -4.97 -6.68 -0.14
N MET A 211 -4.66 -6.70 1.16
CA MET A 211 -3.35 -6.40 1.73
C MET A 211 -2.55 -7.66 2.08
N GLY A 212 -3.07 -8.85 1.76
CA GLY A 212 -2.43 -10.15 1.97
C GLY A 212 -2.71 -10.80 3.33
N PHE A 213 -3.57 -10.21 4.16
CA PHE A 213 -4.04 -10.79 5.43
C PHE A 213 -5.17 -11.81 5.18
N THR A 214 -5.55 -12.56 6.20
CA THR A 214 -6.69 -13.48 6.12
C THR A 214 -8.00 -12.81 6.55
N ALA A 215 -9.14 -13.38 6.13
CA ALA A 215 -10.44 -12.97 6.66
C ALA A 215 -10.54 -13.19 8.18
N HIS A 216 -9.85 -14.20 8.70
CA HIS A 216 -9.79 -14.49 10.12
C HIS A 216 -9.08 -13.37 10.91
N ASP A 217 -8.03 -12.76 10.34
CA ASP A 217 -7.34 -11.62 10.96
C ASP A 217 -8.28 -10.41 11.07
N ALA A 218 -9.05 -10.11 10.02
CA ALA A 218 -10.07 -9.07 10.07
C ALA A 218 -11.18 -9.41 11.10
N HIS A 219 -11.62 -10.67 11.15
CA HIS A 219 -12.63 -11.12 12.10
C HIS A 219 -12.18 -10.98 13.56
N LYS A 220 -10.90 -11.26 13.85
CA LYS A 220 -10.31 -11.07 15.19
C LYS A 220 -10.42 -9.62 15.66
N ILE A 221 -10.26 -8.64 14.77
CA ILE A 221 -10.42 -7.22 15.09
C ILE A 221 -11.90 -6.89 15.26
N TYR A 222 -12.73 -7.33 14.32
CA TYR A 222 -14.17 -7.05 14.33
C TYR A 222 -14.85 -7.55 15.62
N LYS A 223 -14.56 -8.78 16.05
CA LYS A 223 -15.15 -9.38 17.26
C LYS A 223 -14.79 -8.69 18.58
N THR A 224 -13.81 -7.78 18.58
CA THR A 224 -13.48 -6.99 19.78
C THR A 224 -14.61 -6.01 20.14
N ASN A 225 -15.48 -5.67 19.18
CA ASN A 225 -16.48 -4.60 19.29
C ASN A 225 -15.89 -3.21 19.62
N LEU A 226 -14.57 -3.04 19.50
CA LEU A 226 -13.88 -1.76 19.75
C LEU A 226 -13.61 -0.97 18.46
N VAL A 227 -13.63 -1.63 17.30
CA VAL A 227 -13.23 -1.06 16.01
C VAL A 227 -14.35 -1.23 15.00
N GLN A 228 -14.86 -0.11 14.51
CA GLN A 228 -15.91 -0.07 13.49
C GLN A 228 -15.40 -0.57 12.13
N PRO A 229 -16.24 -1.19 11.27
CA PRO A 229 -15.83 -1.70 9.95
C PRO A 229 -15.03 -0.70 9.10
N LYS A 230 -15.44 0.57 9.07
CA LYS A 230 -14.74 1.63 8.34
C LYS A 230 -13.33 1.87 8.88
N SER A 231 -13.13 1.76 10.19
CA SER A 231 -11.82 1.87 10.83
C SER A 231 -10.93 0.66 10.51
N ILE A 232 -11.51 -0.52 10.33
CA ILE A 232 -10.78 -1.71 9.86
C ILE A 232 -10.24 -1.47 8.44
N ILE A 233 -11.05 -0.91 7.53
CA ILE A 233 -10.58 -0.51 6.18
C ILE A 233 -9.48 0.55 6.27
N PHE A 234 -9.61 1.51 7.20
CA PHE A 234 -8.59 2.53 7.43
C PHE A 234 -7.24 1.92 7.85
N LEU A 235 -7.25 0.91 8.73
CA LEU A 235 -6.06 0.16 9.11
C LEU A 235 -5.46 -0.58 7.91
N ALA A 236 -6.28 -1.28 7.12
CA ALA A 236 -5.83 -1.98 5.92
C ALA A 236 -5.17 -1.03 4.91
N GLY A 237 -5.80 0.12 4.64
CA GLY A 237 -5.28 1.10 3.67
C GLY A 237 -3.92 1.71 4.04
N ASN A 238 -3.62 1.82 5.34
CA ASN A 238 -2.32 2.25 5.86
C ASN A 238 -1.28 1.11 5.94
N SER A 239 -1.69 -0.13 5.77
CA SER A 239 -0.80 -1.29 5.87
C SER A 239 0.10 -1.45 4.63
N ILE A 240 0.93 -2.50 4.65
CA ILE A 240 1.84 -2.90 3.57
C ILE A 240 1.37 -4.26 3.06
N SER A 241 1.52 -4.51 1.75
CA SER A 241 1.22 -5.83 1.18
C SER A 241 2.14 -6.89 1.80
N ILE A 242 1.54 -7.90 2.43
CA ILE A 242 2.26 -9.00 3.07
C ILE A 242 3.13 -9.74 2.06
N GLU A 243 2.67 -9.91 0.83
CA GLU A 243 3.42 -10.59 -0.22
C GLU A 243 4.74 -9.89 -0.54
N VAL A 244 4.74 -8.56 -0.62
CA VAL A 244 5.97 -7.77 -0.82
C VAL A 244 6.89 -7.89 0.39
N LEU A 245 6.34 -7.82 1.61
CA LEU A 245 7.12 -7.96 2.83
C LEU A 245 7.77 -9.34 2.94
N LYS A 246 7.05 -10.41 2.62
CA LYS A 246 7.61 -11.78 2.59
C LYS A 246 8.80 -11.87 1.65
N ALA A 247 8.64 -11.42 0.40
CA ALA A 247 9.71 -11.43 -0.59
C ALA A 247 10.94 -10.58 -0.16
N LEU A 248 10.72 -9.45 0.52
CA LEU A 248 11.80 -8.64 1.08
C LEU A 248 12.49 -9.31 2.27
N PHE A 249 11.71 -9.88 3.20
CA PHE A 249 12.25 -10.52 4.38
C PHE A 249 13.06 -11.77 4.03
N GLU A 250 12.66 -12.56 3.03
CA GLU A 250 13.50 -13.66 2.51
C GLU A 250 14.90 -13.17 2.11
N LYS A 251 14.98 -12.04 1.38
CA LYS A 251 16.28 -11.45 0.99
C LYS A 251 17.05 -10.86 2.18
N ILE A 252 16.36 -10.30 3.16
CA ILE A 252 16.98 -9.76 4.37
C ILE A 252 17.51 -10.89 5.27
N VAL A 253 16.79 -12.00 5.38
CA VAL A 253 17.25 -13.18 6.13
C VAL A 253 18.52 -13.73 5.49
N LEU A 254 18.55 -13.92 4.17
CA LEU A 254 19.77 -14.33 3.44
C LEU A 254 20.94 -13.37 3.63
N LEU A 255 20.67 -12.06 3.73
CA LEU A 255 21.68 -11.06 4.01
C LEU A 255 22.30 -11.20 5.41
N LEU A 256 21.50 -11.68 6.37
CA LEU A 256 21.87 -11.87 7.77
C LEU A 256 22.40 -13.28 8.09
N GLU A 257 22.08 -14.28 7.27
CA GLU A 257 22.54 -15.66 7.45
C GLU A 257 24.06 -15.76 7.28
N LYS A 258 24.73 -16.35 8.29
CA LYS A 258 26.18 -16.68 8.37
C LYS A 258 27.13 -15.53 7.98
N GLU A 259 27.44 -14.68 8.95
CA GLU A 259 28.85 -14.34 9.21
C GLU A 259 29.47 -15.48 10.04
#